data_AF-A0A812WDJ9-F1
#
_entry.id   AF-A0A812WDJ9-F1
#
_cell.length_a   1.000
_cell.length_b   1.000
_cell.length_c   1.000
_cell.angle_alpha   90.00
_cell.angle_beta   90.00
_cell.angle_gamma   90.00
#
_symmetry.space_group_name_H-M   'P 1'
#
loop_
_entity.id
_entity.type
_entity.pdbx_description
1 polymer ?
#
loop_
_entity_poly.entity_id
_entity_poly.type
_entity_poly.pdbx_seq_one_letter_code
_entity_poly.pdbx_strand_id
1 'polypeptide(L)'
;VEFKTLVRELHRNGIEVVLDVVFNHTGEGAWGCSNWNCLAKIAESHFYLLSNGYHTNYTGCGNTVNANNPTCTEWIVECLRYWALEMH
;
A
#
# COMPACT_ATOMS: atom_id res chain seq x y z
N VAL A 1 -2.33 18.17 7.87
CA VAL A 1 -1.71 19.52 8.01
C VAL A 1 -0.25 19.40 8.42
N GLU A 2 0.07 18.64 9.46
CA GLU A 2 1.46 18.45 9.94
C GLU A 2 2.45 18.00 8.86
N PHE A 3 2.15 16.91 8.13
CA PHE A 3 3.04 16.41 7.07
C PHE A 3 3.28 17.42 5.94
N LYS A 4 2.22 18.05 5.41
CA LYS A 4 2.36 19.09 4.38
C LYS A 4 3.22 20.28 4.86
N THR A 5 3.14 20.61 6.15
CA THR A 5 4.02 21.65 6.73
C THR A 5 5.47 21.18 6.77
N LEU A 6 5.74 19.94 7.19
CA LEU A 6 7.08 19.35 7.17
C LEU A 6 7.69 19.41 5.76
N VAL A 7 6.98 18.91 4.75
CA VAL A 7 7.50 18.86 3.38
C VAL A 7 7.73 20.26 2.84
N ARG A 8 6.81 21.22 3.09
CA ARG A 8 7.01 22.62 2.73
C ARG A 8 8.27 23.24 3.34
N GLU A 9 8.54 23.01 4.61
CA GLU A 9 9.74 23.58 5.25
C GLU A 9 11.03 22.91 4.74
N LEU A 10 11.01 21.62 4.43
CA LEU A 10 12.14 20.93 3.78
C LEU A 10 12.40 21.51 2.38
N HIS A 11 11.36 21.68 1.55
CA HIS A 11 11.48 22.27 0.22
C HIS A 11 11.97 23.73 0.25
N ARG A 12 11.55 24.53 1.24
CA ARG A 12 12.07 25.90 1.44
C ARG A 12 13.59 25.93 1.70
N ASN A 13 14.14 24.85 2.23
CA ASN A 13 15.57 24.67 2.45
C ASN A 13 16.26 23.90 1.32
N GLY A 14 15.57 23.66 0.19
CA GLY A 14 16.12 22.95 -0.97
C GLY A 14 16.32 21.45 -0.76
N ILE A 15 15.61 20.85 0.21
CA ILE A 15 15.69 19.41 0.53
C ILE A 15 14.46 18.71 -0.06
N GLU A 16 14.69 17.77 -0.97
CA GLU A 16 13.64 16.92 -1.53
C GLU A 16 13.23 15.81 -0.55
N VAL A 17 11.97 15.37 -0.66
CA VAL A 17 11.42 14.28 0.17
C VAL A 17 11.13 13.06 -0.70
N VAL A 18 11.75 11.93 -0.35
CA VAL A 18 11.49 10.63 -0.96
C VAL A 18 10.84 9.73 0.08
N LEU A 19 9.69 9.14 -0.26
CA LEU A 19 8.95 8.24 0.61
C LEU A 19 9.24 6.79 0.23
N ASP A 20 9.66 6.02 1.22
CA ASP A 20 9.69 4.56 1.12
C ASP A 20 8.26 4.02 1.24
N VAL A 21 7.83 3.27 0.23
CA VAL A 21 6.45 2.79 0.08
C VAL A 21 6.43 1.28 -0.07
N VAL A 22 5.56 0.63 0.70
CA VAL A 22 5.42 -0.83 0.72
C VAL A 22 4.08 -1.22 0.09
N PHE A 23 4.09 -1.49 -1.21
CA PHE A 23 2.91 -1.99 -1.94
C PHE A 23 2.93 -3.51 -2.15
N ASN A 24 3.94 -4.22 -1.64
CA ASN A 24 4.09 -5.66 -1.87
C ASN A 24 3.31 -6.52 -0.85
N HIS A 25 3.02 -6.02 0.36
CA HIS A 25 2.24 -6.68 1.39
C HIS A 25 1.46 -5.65 2.23
N THR A 26 0.57 -6.14 3.10
CA THR A 26 -0.20 -5.32 4.03
C THR A 26 -0.06 -5.79 5.47
N GLY A 27 -0.47 -4.95 6.42
CA GLY A 27 -0.56 -5.30 7.84
C GLY A 27 -1.65 -6.32 8.20
N GLU A 28 -2.42 -6.84 7.23
CA GLU A 28 -3.45 -7.86 7.48
C GLU A 28 -2.86 -9.27 7.70
N GLY A 29 -1.60 -9.49 7.32
CA GLY A 29 -0.90 -10.75 7.54
C GLY A 29 -1.43 -11.93 6.72
N ALA A 30 -1.18 -13.15 7.20
CA ALA A 30 -1.60 -14.39 6.54
C ALA A 30 -3.10 -14.68 6.71
N TRP A 31 -3.58 -15.72 6.04
CA TRP A 31 -4.95 -16.21 6.20
C TRP A 31 -5.23 -16.59 7.65
N GLY A 32 -6.36 -16.12 8.19
CA GLY A 32 -6.76 -16.40 9.58
C GLY A 32 -6.08 -15.53 10.65
N CYS A 33 -5.27 -14.53 10.28
CA CYS A 33 -4.76 -13.55 11.23
C CYS A 33 -5.87 -12.60 11.73
N SER A 34 -5.71 -12.08 12.96
CA SER A 34 -6.71 -11.22 13.64
C SER A 34 -7.00 -9.88 12.95
N ASN A 35 -6.16 -9.49 11.97
CA ASN A 35 -6.16 -8.16 11.34
C ASN A 35 -6.83 -8.13 9.97
N TRP A 36 -7.63 -9.14 9.62
CA TRP A 36 -8.47 -9.19 8.42
C TRP A 36 -9.62 -8.18 8.46
N ASN A 37 -9.34 -6.88 8.42
CA ASN A 37 -10.33 -5.82 8.64
C ASN A 37 -10.36 -4.73 7.56
N CYS A 38 -9.59 -4.87 6.47
CA CYS A 38 -9.46 -3.89 5.41
C CYS A 38 -9.66 -4.53 4.02
N LEU A 39 -8.62 -4.64 3.20
CA LEU A 39 -8.70 -5.06 1.80
C LEU A 39 -9.20 -6.50 1.66
N ALA A 40 -8.83 -7.38 2.60
CA ALA A 40 -9.28 -8.78 2.61
C ALA A 40 -10.82 -8.86 2.75
N LYS A 41 -11.42 -8.00 3.58
CA LYS A 41 -12.88 -7.95 3.75
C LYS A 41 -13.62 -7.30 2.57
N ILE A 42 -12.96 -6.39 1.86
CA ILE A 42 -13.57 -5.67 0.75
C ILE A 42 -13.56 -6.55 -0.51
N ALA A 43 -12.39 -7.03 -0.90
CA ALA A 43 -12.20 -7.81 -2.12
C ALA A 43 -10.87 -8.60 -2.09
N GLU A 44 -10.77 -9.61 -1.23
CA GLU A 44 -9.54 -10.42 -1.02
C GLU A 44 -8.84 -10.84 -2.32
N SER A 45 -9.58 -11.43 -3.26
CA SER A 45 -9.02 -11.94 -4.53
C SER A 45 -8.52 -10.84 -5.49
N HIS A 46 -8.96 -9.59 -5.30
CA HIS A 46 -8.51 -8.45 -6.10
C HIS A 46 -7.24 -7.84 -5.52
N PHE A 47 -7.08 -7.86 -4.19
CA PHE A 47 -5.97 -7.23 -3.50
C PHE A 47 -4.85 -8.20 -3.10
N TYR A 48 -5.10 -9.50 -3.01
CA TYR A 48 -4.10 -10.49 -2.61
C TYR A 48 -3.93 -11.60 -3.64
N LEU A 49 -2.69 -12.07 -3.78
CA LEU A 49 -2.38 -13.26 -4.56
C LEU A 49 -2.74 -14.50 -3.74
N LEU A 50 -3.69 -15.26 -4.26
CA LEU A 50 -4.19 -16.48 -3.64
C LEU A 50 -3.68 -17.72 -4.39
N SER A 51 -3.34 -18.76 -3.64
CA SER A 51 -3.09 -20.10 -4.15
C SER A 51 -3.90 -21.10 -3.33
N ASN A 52 -4.74 -21.88 -3.99
CA ASN A 52 -5.67 -22.82 -3.34
C ASN A 52 -6.54 -22.18 -2.24
N GLY A 53 -6.92 -20.91 -2.39
CA GLY A 53 -7.73 -20.18 -1.42
C GLY A 53 -6.95 -19.59 -0.24
N TYR A 54 -5.62 -19.68 -0.22
CA TYR A 54 -4.77 -19.11 0.81
C TYR A 54 -3.85 -18.02 0.28
N HIS A 55 -3.50 -17.04 1.12
CA HIS A 55 -2.53 -16.00 0.80
C HIS A 55 -1.16 -16.61 0.43
N THR A 56 -0.62 -16.19 -0.71
CA THR A 56 0.79 -16.47 -1.06
C THR A 56 1.71 -15.51 -0.32
N ASN A 57 2.94 -15.95 -0.02
CA ASN A 57 3.88 -15.20 0.81
C ASN A 57 5.24 -15.02 0.12
N TYR A 58 5.26 -14.33 -1.02
CA TYR A 58 6.50 -13.99 -1.71
C TYR A 58 7.30 -12.89 -1.00
N THR A 59 6.63 -12.12 -0.13
CA THR A 59 7.24 -11.01 0.63
C THR A 59 7.92 -11.45 1.92
N GLY A 60 7.58 -12.64 2.44
CA GLY A 60 7.96 -13.09 3.77
C GLY A 60 7.09 -12.53 4.90
N CYS A 61 6.11 -11.67 4.61
CA CYS A 61 5.28 -10.95 5.59
C CYS A 61 3.88 -11.54 5.80
N GLY A 62 3.58 -12.69 5.18
CA GLY A 62 2.33 -13.44 5.36
C GLY A 62 1.33 -13.26 4.21
N ASN A 63 1.42 -12.18 3.45
CA ASN A 63 0.62 -11.98 2.24
C ASN A 63 1.44 -11.31 1.13
N THR A 64 0.92 -11.41 -0.09
CA THR A 64 1.44 -10.72 -1.27
C THR A 64 0.32 -9.99 -1.96
N VAL A 65 0.48 -8.69 -2.17
CA VAL A 65 -0.49 -7.86 -2.87
C VAL A 65 -0.55 -8.24 -4.35
N ASN A 66 -1.75 -8.32 -4.89
CA ASN A 66 -2.00 -8.60 -6.31
C ASN A 66 -1.87 -7.34 -7.16
N ALA A 67 -0.66 -6.78 -7.25
CA ALA A 67 -0.41 -5.51 -7.92
C ALA A 67 -0.73 -5.50 -9.43
N ASN A 68 -0.93 -6.67 -10.04
CA ASN A 68 -1.29 -6.82 -11.46
C ASN A 68 -2.82 -6.91 -11.68
N ASN A 69 -3.62 -7.02 -10.63
CA ASN A 69 -5.07 -6.90 -10.77
C ASN A 69 -5.41 -5.43 -11.11
N PRO A 70 -6.22 -5.15 -12.15
CA PRO A 70 -6.52 -3.79 -12.58
C PRO A 70 -7.01 -2.87 -11.44
N THR A 71 -7.86 -3.35 -10.55
CA THR A 71 -8.37 -2.59 -9.41
C THR A 71 -7.25 -2.25 -8.42
N CYS A 72 -6.35 -3.21 -8.15
CA CYS A 72 -5.23 -2.98 -7.26
C CYS A 72 -4.19 -2.05 -7.89
N THR A 73 -3.89 -2.21 -9.19
CA THR A 73 -3.00 -1.31 -9.93
C THR A 73 -3.53 0.13 -9.91
N GLU A 74 -4.81 0.33 -10.21
CA GLU A 74 -5.45 1.64 -10.17
C GLU A 74 -5.36 2.26 -8.77
N TRP A 75 -5.65 1.48 -7.73
CA TRP A 75 -5.53 1.92 -6.35
C TRP A 75 -4.09 2.34 -5.97
N ILE A 76 -3.07 1.59 -6.40
CA ILE A 76 -1.65 1.94 -6.18
C ILE A 76 -1.32 3.26 -6.89
N VAL A 77 -1.73 3.41 -8.16
CA VAL A 77 -1.47 4.62 -8.96
C VAL A 77 -2.15 5.84 -8.35
N GLU A 78 -3.39 5.72 -7.91
CA GLU A 78 -4.11 6.82 -7.24
C GLU A 78 -3.47 7.17 -5.90
N CYS A 79 -2.97 6.19 -5.15
CA CYS A 79 -2.20 6.45 -3.92
C CYS A 79 -0.92 7.25 -4.22
N LEU A 80 -0.16 6.85 -5.23
CA LEU A 80 1.05 7.57 -5.66
C LEU A 80 0.73 8.99 -6.13
N ARG A 81 -0.34 9.18 -6.91
CA ARG A 81 -0.82 10.50 -7.35
C ARG A 81 -1.19 11.37 -6.16
N TYR A 82 -1.89 10.82 -5.17
CA TYR A 82 -2.24 11.55 -3.95
C TYR A 82 -0.99 12.05 -3.22
N TRP A 83 -0.01 11.19 -2.99
CA TRP A 83 1.22 11.60 -2.31
C TRP A 83 2.00 12.64 -3.11
N ALA A 84 2.08 12.48 -4.43
CA ALA A 84 2.74 13.44 -5.29
C ALA A 84 2.02 14.79 -5.28
N LEU A 85 0.72 14.83 -5.61
CA LEU A 85 -0.03 16.06 -5.90
C LEU A 85 -0.59 16.76 -4.66
N GLU A 86 -1.00 16.00 -3.64
CA GLU A 86 -1.67 16.58 -2.48
C GLU A 86 -0.70 16.83 -1.32
N MET A 87 0.35 16.01 -1.18
CA MET A 87 1.18 15.99 0.04
C MET A 87 2.52 16.73 -0.08
N HIS A 88 2.72 17.47 -1.18
CA HIS A 88 3.85 18.40 -1.42
C HIS A 88 4.21 19.31 -0.24
#